data_AF-A0A7C2V8A0-F1
#
_entry.id   AF-A0A7C2V8A0-F1
#
_cell.length_a   1.000
_cell.length_b   1.000
_cell.length_c   1.000
_cell.angle_alpha   90.00
_cell.angle_beta   90.00
_cell.angle_gamma   90.00
#
_symmetry.space_group_name_H-M   'P 1'
#
loop_
_entity.id
_entity.type
_entity.pdbx_description
1 polymer ?
#
loop_
_entity_poly.entity_id
_entity_poly.type
_entity_poly.pdbx_seq_one_letter_code
_entity_poly.pdbx_strand_id
1 'polypeptide(L)' 'MRHWRQGMALLLVIVGISVMVRGVHHALAHSLGWHAIITPLVIGSLVIALGIARWRYWQTR' A
#
# COMPACT_ATOMS: atom_id res chain seq x y z
N MET A 1 -12.05 0.21 -21.18
CA MET A 1 -10.68 0.39 -20.62
C MET A 1 -10.62 1.22 -19.32
N ARG A 2 -11.57 2.13 -19.08
CA ARG A 2 -11.60 3.00 -17.88
C ARG A 2 -11.83 2.23 -16.56
N HIS A 3 -12.73 1.25 -16.54
CA HIS A 3 -12.97 0.37 -15.38
C HIS A 3 -11.75 -0.48 -14.99
N TRP A 4 -10.95 -0.91 -15.97
CA TRP A 4 -9.76 -1.74 -15.72
C TRP A 4 -8.65 -0.94 -15.02
N ARG A 5 -8.47 0.33 -15.41
CA ARG A 5 -7.52 1.25 -14.76
C ARG A 5 -7.91 1.57 -13.33
N GLN A 6 -9.20 1.76 -13.08
CA GLN A 6 -9.73 1.97 -11.72
C GLN A 6 -9.52 0.73 -10.84
N GLY A 7 -9.76 -0.47 -11.40
CA GLY A 7 -9.52 -1.73 -10.72
C GLY A 7 -8.04 -1.93 -10.32
N MET A 8 -7.10 -1.65 -11.22
CA MET A 8 -5.66 -1.77 -10.90
C MET A 8 -5.20 -0.82 -9.80
N ALA A 9 -5.72 0.40 -9.78
CA ALA A 9 -5.34 1.38 -8.76
C ALA A 9 -5.97 1.06 -7.40
N LEU A 10 -7.20 0.54 -7.37
CA LEU A 10 -7.79 -0.03 -6.15
C LEU A 10 -7.00 -1.23 -5.64
N LEU A 11 -6.57 -2.13 -6.53
CA LEU A 11 -5.73 -3.27 -6.18
C LEU A 11 -4.41 -2.83 -5.52
N LEU A 12 -3.76 -1.78 -6.04
CA LEU A 12 -2.54 -1.24 -5.43
C LEU A 12 -2.77 -0.70 -4.02
N VAL A 13 -3.89 -0.02 -3.78
CA VAL A 13 -4.26 0.45 -2.44
C VAL A 13 -4.51 -0.72 -1.50
N ILE A 14 -5.25 -1.75 -1.94
CA ILE A 14 -5.52 -2.96 -1.15
C ILE A 14 -4.23 -3.71 -0.83
N VAL A 15 -3.30 -3.80 -1.79
CA VAL A 15 -1.97 -4.39 -1.57
C VAL A 15 -1.18 -3.59 -0.55
N GLY A 16 -1.16 -2.25 -0.66
CA GLY A 16 -0.48 -1.39 0.31
C GLY A 16 -1.01 -1.57 1.74
N ILE A 17 -2.34 -1.63 1.90
CA ILE A 17 -2.98 -1.91 3.20
C ILE A 17 -2.60 -3.32 3.69
N SER A 18 -2.65 -4.32 2.82
CA SER A 18 -2.32 -5.70 3.18
C SER A 18 -0.88 -5.84 3.65
N VAL A 19 0.06 -5.15 3.01
CA VAL A 19 1.47 -5.11 3.41
C VAL A 19 1.65 -4.45 4.78
N MET A 20 0.95 -3.33 5.05
CA MET A 20 0.96 -2.70 6.38
C MET A 20 0.45 -3.66 7.44
N VAL A 21 -0.75 -4.23 7.24
CA VAL A 21 -1.38 -5.12 8.22
C VAL A 21 -0.52 -6.35 8.47
N ARG A 22 -0.01 -7.01 7.43
CA ARG A 22 0.89 -8.17 7.58
C ARG A 22 2.18 -7.81 8.27
N GLY A 23 2.81 -6.69 7.90
CA GLY A 23 4.08 -6.29 8.49
C GLY A 23 3.95 -5.89 9.95
N VAL A 24 2.89 -5.14 10.30
CA VAL A 24 2.57 -4.79 11.69
C VAL A 24 2.25 -6.04 12.51
N HIS A 25 1.42 -6.94 11.98
CA HIS A 25 1.10 -8.21 12.64
C HIS A 25 2.35 -9.08 12.85
N HIS A 26 3.23 -9.17 11.85
CA HIS A 26 4.47 -9.93 11.95
C HIS A 26 5.43 -9.34 12.99
N ALA A 27 5.55 -8.01 13.04
CA ALA A 27 6.34 -7.29 14.04
C ALA A 27 5.82 -7.52 15.46
N LEU A 28 4.50 -7.43 15.65
CA LEU A 28 3.85 -7.72 16.94
C LEU A 28 4.01 -9.19 17.34
N ALA A 29 3.77 -10.13 16.42
CA ALA A 29 3.84 -11.56 16.70
C ALA A 29 5.25 -12.05 17.08
N HIS A 30 6.29 -11.39 16.57
CA HIS A 30 7.69 -11.74 16.87
C HIS A 30 8.36 -10.80 17.89
N SER A 31 7.57 -9.93 18.57
CA SER A 31 8.09 -8.93 19.51
C SER A 31 9.25 -8.11 18.95
N LEU A 32 9.20 -7.82 17.64
CA LEU A 32 10.21 -7.02 16.98
C LEU A 32 10.07 -5.55 17.42
N GLY A 33 11.20 -4.89 17.67
CA GLY A 33 11.20 -3.50 18.14
C GLY A 33 10.47 -2.55 17.18
N TRP A 34 10.14 -1.35 17.66
CA TRP A 34 9.35 -0.32 16.96
C TRP A 34 9.75 -0.07 15.49
N HIS A 35 11.04 -0.23 15.16
CA HIS A 35 11.54 -0.17 13.78
C HIS A 35 10.82 -1.13 12.82
N ALA A 36 10.51 -2.35 13.23
CA ALA A 36 9.84 -3.34 12.41
C ALA A 36 8.36 -3.02 12.13
N ILE A 37 7.76 -2.11 12.91
CA ILE A 37 6.43 -1.57 12.67
C ILE A 37 6.50 -0.42 11.66
N ILE A 38 7.54 0.42 11.77
CA ILE A 38 7.73 1.59 10.89
C ILE A 38 8.00 1.15 9.44
N THR A 39 8.81 0.11 9.23
CA THR A 39 9.17 -0.36 7.87
C THR A 39 7.95 -0.68 6.99
N PRO A 40 7.01 -1.55 7.41
CA PRO A 40 5.81 -1.83 6.62
C PRO A 40 4.87 -0.64 6.52
N LEU A 41 4.88 0.27 7.50
CA LEU A 41 4.11 1.53 7.47
C LEU A 41 4.60 2.46 6.35
N VAL A 42 5.91 2.64 6.26
CA VAL A 42 6.55 3.46 5.21
C VAL A 42 6.37 2.81 3.85
N ILE A 43 6.62 1.51 3.72
CA ILE A 43 6.46 0.78 2.45
C ILE A 43 5.00 0.82 1.98
N GLY A 44 4.04 0.51 2.86
CA GLY A 44 2.63 0.50 2.50
C GLY A 44 2.08 1.87 2.12
N SER A 45 2.49 2.93 2.83
CA SER A 45 2.11 4.31 2.47
C SER A 45 2.69 4.74 1.12
N LEU A 46 3.92 4.37 0.80
CA LEU A 46 4.53 4.56 -0.53
C LEU A 46 3.75 3.84 -1.63
N VAL A 47 3.34 2.59 -1.40
CA VAL A 47 2.55 1.80 -2.36
C VAL A 47 1.16 2.41 -2.57
N ILE A 48 0.50 2.87 -1.52
CA ILE A 48 -0.78 3.58 -1.60
C ILE A 48 -0.62 4.89 -2.38
N ALA A 49 0.41 5.67 -2.06
CA ALA A 49 0.71 6.92 -2.77
C ALA A 49 0.97 6.68 -4.26
N LEU A 50 1.68 5.61 -4.61
CA LEU A 50 1.90 5.21 -6.01
C LEU A 50 0.59 4.82 -6.70
N GLY A 51 -0.28 4.07 -6.02
CA GLY A 51 -1.61 3.72 -6.53
C GLY A 51 -2.45 4.95 -6.84
N ILE A 52 -2.45 5.94 -5.94
CA ILE A 52 -3.15 7.22 -6.11
C ILE A 52 -2.51 8.08 -7.20
N ALA A 53 -1.18 8.18 -7.24
CA ALA A 53 -0.46 8.92 -8.27
C ALA A 53 -0.72 8.34 -9.66
N ARG A 54 -0.72 7.00 -9.77
CA ARG A 54 -1.07 6.29 -10.98
C ARG A 54 -2.52 6.55 -11.37
N TRP A 55 -3.47 6.50 -10.42
CA TRP A 55 -4.86 6.87 -10.67
C TRP A 55 -4.98 8.29 -11.25
N ARG A 56 -4.34 9.28 -10.61
CA ARG A 56 -4.34 10.68 -11.06
C ARG A 56 -3.74 10.82 -12.46
N TYR A 57 -2.62 10.17 -12.74
CA TYR A 57 -1.98 10.20 -14.05
C TYR A 57 -2.93 9.75 -15.17
N TRP A 58 -3.75 8.73 -14.92
CA TRP A 58 -4.73 8.23 -15.89
C TRP A 58 -6.04 9.02 -15.95
N GLN A 59 -6.29 9.93 -15.01
CA GLN A 59 -7.41 10.88 -15.08
C GLN A 59 -7.03 12.16 -15.82
N THR A 60 -5.75 12.57 -15.75
CA THR A 60 -5.24 13.79 -16.40
C THR A 60 -4.95 13.60 -17.90
N ARG A 61 -4.88 12.34 -18.39
CA ARG A 61 -4.80 11.98 -19.82
C ARG A 61 -6.12 11.42 -20.31
#